data_AF-A0A3D5U6V2-F1
#
_entry.id   AF-A0A3D5U6V2-F1
#
_cell.length_a   1.000
_cell.length_b   1.000
_cell.length_c   1.000
_cell.angle_alpha   90.00
_cell.angle_beta   90.00
_cell.angle_gamma   90.00
#
_symmetry.space_group_name_H-M   'P 1'
#
loop_
_entity.id
_entity.type
_entity.pdbx_description
1 polymer ?
#
loop_
_entity_poly.entity_id
_entity_poly.type
_entity_poly.pdbx_seq_one_letter_code
_entity_poly.pdbx_strand_id
1 'polypeptide(L)' 'MGIKHYKPTTPSLRYRTGYSFDEITTSTPEKSLLKPKSKTGGRNNRGRI' A
#
# COMPACT_ATOMS: atom_id res chain seq x y z
N MET A 1 -8.30 -10.73 6.55
CA MET A 1 -7.44 -9.70 7.21
C MET A 1 -8.18 -8.91 8.27
N GLY A 2 -7.60 -8.75 9.46
CA GLY A 2 -8.12 -7.91 10.53
C GLY A 2 -7.70 -6.43 10.43
N ILE A 3 -8.40 -5.56 11.16
CA ILE A 3 -8.04 -4.14 11.32
C ILE A 3 -7.19 -3.99 12.59
N LYS A 4 -6.01 -3.40 12.43
CA LYS A 4 -5.11 -3.02 13.53
C LYS A 4 -5.32 -1.55 13.89
N HIS A 5 -5.77 -1.30 15.11
CA HIS A 5 -5.77 0.03 15.70
C HIS A 5 -4.42 0.32 16.36
N TYR A 6 -3.82 1.48 16.08
CA TYR A 6 -2.56 1.88 16.69
C TYR A 6 -2.79 2.58 18.02
N LYS A 7 -1.89 2.37 19.00
CA LYS A 7 -1.90 3.15 20.24
C LYS A 7 -1.63 4.64 19.89
N PRO A 8 -2.38 5.59 20.47
CA PRO A 8 -2.28 7.00 20.13
C PRO A 8 -1.08 7.68 20.82
N THR A 9 0.15 7.23 20.53
CA THR A 9 1.38 7.80 21.11
C THR A 9 1.78 9.12 20.45
N THR A 10 1.26 9.40 19.24
CA THR A 10 1.37 10.70 18.56
C THR A 10 -0.01 11.11 18.01
N PRO A 11 -0.27 12.41 17.78
CA PRO A 11 -1.57 12.87 17.26
C PRO A 11 -1.96 12.18 15.95
N SER A 12 -1.00 11.97 15.04
CA SER A 12 -1.18 11.32 13.75
C SER A 12 -1.58 9.84 13.84
N LEU A 13 -1.35 9.19 14.98
CA LEU A 13 -1.70 7.78 15.20
C LEU A 13 -3.11 7.60 15.78
N ARG A 14 -3.75 8.66 16.31
CA ARG A 14 -5.03 8.58 17.04
C ARG A 14 -6.15 7.93 16.23
N TYR A 15 -6.25 8.29 14.95
CA TYR A 15 -7.27 7.76 14.05
C TYR A 15 -6.69 6.81 13.01
N ARG A 16 -5.41 6.47 13.12
CA ARG A 16 -4.76 5.59 12.16
C ARG A 16 -5.23 4.16 12.39
N THR A 17 -5.63 3.52 11.30
CA THR A 17 -5.87 2.07 11.23
C THR A 17 -4.95 1.48 10.18
N GLY A 18 -4.62 0.20 10.35
CA GLY A 18 -3.86 -0.58 9.39
C GLY A 18 -4.47 -1.97 9.24
N TYR A 19 -3.95 -2.76 8.29
CA TYR A 19 -4.32 -4.16 8.15
C TYR A 19 -3.35 -5.04 8.96
N SER A 20 -3.84 -6.16 9.51
CA SER A 20 -3.02 -7.10 10.28
C SER A 20 -2.14 -8.01 9.40
N PHE A 21 -2.51 -8.19 8.13
CA PHE A 21 -1.80 -9.03 7.15
C PHE A 21 -1.59 -10.51 7.56
N ASP A 22 -2.38 -11.04 8.50
CA ASP A 22 -2.21 -12.39 9.05
C ASP A 22 -2.31 -13.52 8.00
N GLU A 23 -3.00 -13.26 6.89
CA GLU A 23 -3.18 -14.21 5.78
C GLU A 23 -2.04 -14.14 4.73
N ILE A 24 -1.16 -13.14 4.79
CA ILE A 24 -0.03 -13.01 3.85
C ILE A 24 1.08 -13.96 4.29
N THR A 25 1.29 -15.02 3.51
CA THR A 25 2.27 -16.06 3.81
C THR A 25 3.70 -15.73 3.35
N THR A 26 3.87 -14.79 2.42
CA THR A 26 5.19 -14.46 1.85
C THR A 26 5.27 -12.98 1.48
N SER A 27 6.41 -12.36 1.73
CA SER A 27 6.65 -10.93 1.50
C SER A 27 7.19 -10.62 0.10
N THR A 28 7.81 -11.60 -0.58
CA THR A 28 8.41 -11.46 -1.90
C THR A 28 7.57 -12.14 -2.98
N PRO A 29 7.14 -11.43 -4.04
CA PRO A 29 6.39 -12.04 -5.15
C PRO A 29 7.28 -12.83 -6.10
N GLU A 30 6.68 -13.69 -6.91
CA GLU A 30 7.38 -14.50 -7.92
C GLU A 30 7.93 -13.62 -9.07
N LYS A 31 9.25 -13.62 -9.26
CA LYS A 31 9.93 -12.70 -10.18
C LYS A 31 9.51 -12.85 -11.65
N SER A 32 9.21 -14.06 -12.10
CA SER A 32 8.78 -14.39 -13.46
C SER A 32 7.45 -13.73 -13.85
N LEU A 33 6.58 -13.46 -12.87
CA LEU A 33 5.25 -12.90 -13.07
C LEU A 33 5.21 -11.37 -12.94
N LEU A 34 6.35 -10.73 -12.68
CA LEU A 34 6.44 -9.29 -12.50
C LEU A 34 6.73 -8.55 -13.81
N LYS A 35 6.20 -7.33 -13.91
CA LYS A 35 6.57 -6.36 -14.94
C LYS A 35 6.70 -4.96 -14.34
N PRO A 36 7.60 -4.11 -14.87
CA PRO A 36 7.70 -2.73 -14.42
C PRO A 36 6.39 -1.99 -14.72
N LYS A 37 5.91 -1.22 -13.74
CA LYS A 37 4.74 -0.35 -13.87
C LYS A 37 5.20 1.11 -13.69
N SER A 38 5.28 1.84 -14.80
CA SER A 38 5.62 3.26 -14.78
C SER A 38 4.48 4.08 -14.17
N LYS A 39 4.84 5.12 -13.40
CA LYS A 39 3.88 6.07 -12.84
C LYS A 39 3.61 7.18 -13.85
N THR A 40 2.34 7.48 -14.11
CA THR A 40 1.95 8.56 -15.02
C THR A 40 1.82 9.92 -14.32
N GLY A 41 1.81 9.94 -12.98
CA GLY A 41 1.64 11.17 -12.20
C GLY A 41 0.30 11.88 -12.45
N GLY A 42 -0.72 11.12 -12.85
CA GLY A 42 -2.03 11.65 -13.22
C GLY A 42 -2.15 12.13 -14.67
N ARG A 43 -1.08 12.09 -15.47
CA ARG A 43 -1.12 12.57 -16.86
C ARG A 43 -1.58 11.51 -17.86
N ASN A 44 -2.37 11.92 -18.83
CA ASN A 44 -2.71 11.11 -20.01
C ASN A 44 -1.63 11.19 -21.11
N ASN A 45 -1.86 10.52 -22.24
CA ASN A 45 -0.95 10.47 -23.39
C ASN A 45 -0.74 11.82 -24.11
N ARG A 46 -1.56 12.84 -23.80
CA ARG A 46 -1.41 14.22 -24.30
C ARG A 46 -0.72 15.12 -23.26
N GLY A 47 -0.24 14.55 -22.15
CA GLY A 47 0.43 15.28 -21.06
C GLY A 47 -0.53 16.08 -20.16
N ARG A 48 -1.84 15.92 -20.32
CA ARG A 48 -2.85 16.60 -19.49
C ARG A 48 -3.13 15.79 -18.25
N ILE A 49 -3.33 16.48 -17.13
CA ILE A 49 -3.90 15.89 -15.90
C ILE A 49 -5.39 15.64 -16.15
#